data_AF-A0A5E4UET4-F1
#
_entry.id   AF-A0A5E4UET4-F1
#
_cell.length_a   1.000
_cell.length_b   1.000
_cell.length_c   1.000
_cell.angle_alpha   90.00
_cell.angle_beta   90.00
_cell.angle_gamma   90.00
#
_symmetry.space_group_name_H-M   'P 1'
#
loop_
_entity.id
_entity.type
_entity.pdbx_description
1 polymer ?
#
loop_
_entity_poly.entity_id
_entity_poly.type
_entity_poly.pdbx_seq_one_letter_code
_entity_poly.pdbx_strand_id
1 'polypeptide(L)'
;MLNRIVVGDLASAASELRNVLSDLRLRLLRMEVASRALQDGPKNAHNAPMYGPYLGRAYLETACTALLARMDPFRVLAAKRHQEASYYAFESRSKSGIQWSGDIVSPDKPTSQMWAINTRENGCRSLFGPWTNEVIWIPAFERLGDAVANSTVVHAWVSDLSNKQPEGFCAELRSSLEGLFSKFSKGVHSELLANQHAVFDSVSIESDFHSVAQRLTCFALLSHFSDHFLYRLSADKALDIANRIGSFWK
;
A
#
# COMPACT_ATOMS: atom_id res chain seq x y z
N MET A 1 5.21 6.35 -11.12
CA MET A 1 3.78 6.62 -11.45
C MET A 1 2.86 6.11 -10.35
N LEU A 2 3.17 4.96 -9.74
CA LEU A 2 2.51 4.47 -8.53
C LEU A 2 2.44 5.55 -7.44
N ASN A 3 3.55 6.24 -7.18
CA ASN A 3 3.59 7.34 -6.20
C ASN A 3 2.47 8.39 -6.37
N ARG A 4 2.00 8.64 -7.60
CA ARG A 4 0.91 9.60 -7.87
C ARG A 4 -0.46 9.03 -7.53
N ILE A 5 -0.77 7.81 -7.99
CA ILE A 5 -2.08 7.21 -7.72
C ILE A 5 -2.25 6.87 -6.24
N VAL A 6 -1.18 6.52 -5.54
CA VAL A 6 -1.20 6.21 -4.10
C VAL A 6 -1.58 7.43 -3.26
N VAL A 7 -0.97 8.59 -3.52
CA VAL A 7 -1.19 9.81 -2.72
C VAL A 7 -2.37 10.66 -3.21
N GLY A 8 -2.82 10.45 -4.45
CA GLY A 8 -3.98 11.13 -5.02
C GLY A 8 -3.71 12.56 -5.52
N ASP A 9 -4.79 13.33 -5.66
CA ASP A 9 -4.75 14.70 -6.20
C ASP A 9 -4.43 15.74 -5.13
N LEU A 10 -3.16 16.16 -5.07
CA LEU A 10 -2.67 17.12 -4.09
C LEU A 10 -2.78 18.59 -4.55
N ALA A 11 -3.62 18.88 -5.56
CA ALA A 11 -3.78 20.23 -6.12
C ALA A 11 -4.63 21.19 -5.24
N SER A 12 -5.30 20.71 -4.20
CA SER A 12 -6.13 21.55 -3.31
C SER A 12 -5.32 22.36 -2.29
N ALA A 13 -6.00 23.25 -1.55
CA ALA A 13 -5.42 24.21 -0.61
C ALA A 13 -4.41 23.59 0.38
N ALA A 14 -3.47 24.41 0.87
CA ALA A 14 -2.42 23.95 1.77
C ALA A 14 -3.02 23.40 3.08
N SER A 15 -2.73 22.13 3.35
CA SER A 15 -3.06 21.46 4.61
C SER A 15 -1.82 20.73 5.13
N GLU A 16 -1.78 20.49 6.44
CA GLU A 16 -0.72 19.68 7.05
C GLU A 16 -0.66 18.27 6.45
N LEU A 17 -1.83 17.68 6.20
CA LEU A 17 -1.95 16.37 5.57
C LEU A 17 -1.35 16.35 4.16
N ARG A 18 -1.55 17.41 3.37
CA ARG A 18 -0.96 17.55 2.03
C ARG A 18 0.56 17.53 2.10
N ASN A 19 1.16 18.17 3.11
CA ASN A 19 2.62 18.17 3.28
C ASN A 19 3.13 16.75 3.57
N VAL A 20 2.47 16.03 4.49
CA VAL A 20 2.79 14.62 4.77
C VAL A 20 2.66 13.75 3.51
N LEU A 21 1.58 13.91 2.74
CA LEU A 21 1.38 13.15 1.49
C LEU A 21 2.42 13.51 0.41
N SER A 22 2.83 14.77 0.32
CA SER A 22 3.93 15.21 -0.55
C SER A 22 5.26 14.56 -0.18
N ASP A 23 5.59 14.48 1.12
CA ASP A 23 6.81 13.86 1.60
C ASP A 23 6.81 12.34 1.35
N LEU A 24 5.69 11.68 1.63
CA LEU A 24 5.49 10.26 1.31
C LEU A 24 5.60 10.01 -0.20
N ARG A 25 5.03 10.89 -1.04
CA ARG A 25 5.15 10.81 -2.50
C ARG A 25 6.60 10.89 -2.95
N LEU A 26 7.37 11.84 -2.41
CA LEU A 26 8.78 12.02 -2.74
C LEU A 26 9.59 10.80 -2.31
N ARG A 27 9.30 10.23 -1.14
CA ARG A 27 9.93 9.00 -0.66
C ARG A 27 9.62 7.81 -1.58
N LEU A 28 8.37 7.62 -1.98
CA LEU A 28 7.97 6.59 -2.96
C LEU A 28 8.69 6.78 -4.29
N LEU A 29 8.79 8.01 -4.81
CA LEU A 29 9.50 8.29 -6.05
C LEU A 29 10.99 7.93 -5.95
N ARG A 30 11.65 8.31 -4.84
CA ARG A 30 13.07 7.95 -4.62
C ARG A 30 13.27 6.44 -4.56
N MET A 31 12.33 5.72 -3.95
CA MET A 31 12.36 4.26 -3.89
C MET A 31 12.11 3.60 -5.26
N GLU A 32 11.18 4.13 -6.07
CA GLU A 32 10.97 3.70 -7.47
C GLU A 32 12.23 3.88 -8.33
N VAL A 33 13.00 4.95 -8.10
CA VAL A 33 14.28 5.18 -8.79
C VAL A 33 15.36 4.23 -8.27
N ALA A 34 15.45 4.06 -6.95
CA ALA A 34 16.41 3.15 -6.33
C ALA A 34 16.19 1.70 -6.74
N SER A 35 14.93 1.25 -6.89
CA SER A 35 14.64 -0.13 -7.30
C SER A 35 15.14 -0.44 -8.70
N ARG A 36 15.06 0.54 -9.61
CA ARG A 36 15.63 0.42 -10.96
C ARG A 36 17.16 0.40 -10.92
N ALA A 37 17.78 1.25 -10.09
CA ALA A 37 19.23 1.24 -9.93
C ALA A 37 19.77 -0.09 -9.36
N LEU A 38 18.99 -0.78 -8.51
CA LEU A 38 19.33 -2.13 -8.05
C LEU A 38 19.28 -3.18 -9.17
N GLN A 39 18.54 -2.91 -10.25
CA GLN A 39 18.37 -3.78 -11.41
C GLN A 39 19.39 -3.48 -12.53
N ASP A 40 20.11 -2.36 -12.47
CA ASP A 40 21.07 -1.95 -13.49
C ASP A 40 22.39 -2.77 -13.46
N GLY A 41 22.33 -3.94 -14.08
CA GLY A 41 23.46 -4.63 -14.72
C GLY A 41 24.39 -5.47 -13.82
N PRO A 42 25.27 -6.30 -14.44
CA PRO A 42 26.13 -7.26 -13.75
C PRO A 42 27.15 -6.65 -12.78
N LYS A 43 27.42 -5.34 -12.87
CA LYS A 43 28.31 -4.62 -11.95
C LYS A 43 27.74 -4.49 -10.53
N ASN A 44 26.44 -4.69 -10.37
CA ASN A 44 25.70 -4.50 -9.11
C ASN A 44 24.98 -5.77 -8.65
N ALA A 45 25.39 -6.95 -9.12
CA ALA A 45 24.68 -8.22 -8.88
C ALA A 45 24.45 -8.55 -7.40
N HIS A 46 25.30 -8.06 -6.49
CA HIS A 46 25.16 -8.26 -5.05
C HIS A 46 24.22 -7.25 -4.37
N ASN A 47 23.90 -6.14 -5.03
CA ASN A 47 23.10 -5.07 -4.44
C ASN A 47 21.63 -5.47 -4.31
N ALA A 48 21.07 -6.16 -5.29
CA ALA A 48 19.67 -6.59 -5.23
C ALA A 48 19.39 -7.55 -4.05
N PRO A 49 20.19 -8.61 -3.81
CA PRO A 49 20.01 -9.45 -2.63
C PRO A 49 20.21 -8.74 -1.28
N MET A 50 21.14 -7.78 -1.23
CA MET A 50 21.49 -7.09 0.02
C MET A 50 20.49 -5.97 0.37
N TYR A 51 20.11 -5.16 -0.61
CA TYR A 51 19.29 -3.95 -0.39
C TYR A 51 17.85 -4.08 -0.87
N GLY A 52 17.56 -5.06 -1.75
CA GLY A 52 16.23 -5.33 -2.27
C GLY A 52 15.19 -5.56 -1.18
N PRO A 53 15.43 -6.42 -0.18
CA PRO A 53 14.46 -6.63 0.90
C PRO A 53 14.17 -5.36 1.70
N TYR A 54 15.20 -4.60 2.06
CA TYR A 54 15.03 -3.33 2.76
C TYR A 54 14.18 -2.35 1.95
N LEU A 55 14.51 -2.18 0.67
CA LEU A 55 13.80 -1.27 -0.21
C LEU A 55 12.35 -1.72 -0.46
N GLY A 56 12.11 -3.01 -0.68
CA GLY A 56 10.77 -3.60 -0.88
C GLY A 56 9.88 -3.39 0.33
N ARG A 57 10.39 -3.65 1.53
CA ARG A 57 9.66 -3.39 2.78
C ARG A 57 9.37 -1.90 2.96
N ALA A 58 10.38 -1.05 2.82
CA ALA A 58 10.21 0.39 3.03
C ALA A 58 9.22 0.99 2.02
N TYR A 59 9.19 0.47 0.79
CA TYR A 59 8.23 0.87 -0.24
C TYR A 59 6.80 0.48 0.14
N LEU A 60 6.59 -0.77 0.57
CA LEU A 60 5.29 -1.24 1.08
C LEU A 60 4.79 -0.40 2.25
N GLU A 61 5.62 -0.22 3.28
CA GLU A 61 5.27 0.55 4.47
C GLU A 61 4.92 2.00 4.10
N THR A 62 5.71 2.63 3.22
CA THR A 62 5.47 4.01 2.79
C THR A 62 4.17 4.13 1.97
N ALA A 63 3.91 3.20 1.06
CA ALA A 63 2.71 3.23 0.22
C ALA A 63 1.44 2.98 1.05
N CYS A 64 1.45 1.98 1.93
CA CYS A 64 0.35 1.71 2.84
C CYS A 64 0.12 2.88 3.82
N THR A 65 1.19 3.52 4.31
CA THR A 65 1.06 4.74 5.14
C THR A 65 0.41 5.88 4.37
N ALA A 66 0.73 6.06 3.09
CA ALA A 66 0.09 7.08 2.26
C ALA A 66 -1.39 6.79 1.98
N LEU A 67 -1.77 5.52 1.76
CA LEU A 67 -3.17 5.12 1.65
C LEU A 67 -3.90 5.33 2.98
N LEU A 68 -3.31 4.91 4.11
CA LEU A 68 -3.85 5.15 5.43
C LEU A 68 -4.03 6.64 5.72
N ALA A 69 -3.06 7.49 5.36
CA ALA A 69 -3.15 8.94 5.57
C ALA A 69 -4.36 9.56 4.85
N ARG A 70 -4.77 8.98 3.72
CA ARG A 70 -5.96 9.44 2.98
C ARG A 70 -7.26 8.90 3.57
N MET A 71 -7.24 7.70 4.15
CA MET A 71 -8.41 7.05 4.78
C MET A 71 -8.67 7.55 6.21
N ASP A 72 -7.62 7.59 7.03
CA ASP A 72 -7.62 8.06 8.42
C ASP A 72 -6.49 9.09 8.62
N PRO A 73 -6.70 10.35 8.19
CA PRO A 73 -5.74 11.41 8.39
C PRO A 73 -5.41 11.68 9.85
N PHE A 74 -6.39 11.52 10.74
CA PHE A 74 -6.22 11.77 12.16
C PHE A 74 -5.12 10.88 12.73
N ARG A 75 -5.14 9.58 12.41
CA ARG A 75 -4.12 8.63 12.88
C ARG A 75 -2.70 9.02 12.47
N VAL A 76 -2.51 9.45 11.22
CA VAL A 76 -1.19 9.82 10.67
C VAL A 76 -0.72 11.17 11.20
N LEU A 77 -1.61 12.16 11.29
CA LEU A 77 -1.28 13.46 11.87
C LEU A 77 -0.99 13.35 13.37
N ALA A 78 -1.72 12.53 14.12
CA ALA A 78 -1.43 12.27 15.53
C ALA A 78 -0.04 11.62 15.71
N ALA A 79 0.32 10.65 14.86
CA ALA A 79 1.66 10.06 14.86
C ALA A 79 2.75 11.12 14.66
N LYS A 80 2.55 12.01 13.67
CA LYS A 80 3.45 13.14 13.42
C LYS A 80 3.54 14.07 14.64
N ARG A 81 2.43 14.44 15.28
CA ARG A 81 2.44 15.29 16.49
C ARG A 81 3.21 14.66 17.65
N HIS A 82 3.09 13.35 17.83
CA HIS A 82 3.91 12.66 18.82
C HIS A 82 5.40 12.71 18.51
N GLN A 83 5.79 12.64 17.23
CA GLN A 83 7.18 12.72 16.79
C GLN A 83 7.76 14.13 16.89
N GLU A 84 6.93 15.16 16.77
CA GLU A 84 7.31 16.57 16.92
C GLU A 84 7.39 17.03 18.38
N ALA A 85 6.88 16.23 19.32
CA ALA A 85 6.90 16.59 20.73
C ALA A 85 8.33 16.61 21.28
N SER A 86 8.64 17.58 22.14
CA SER A 86 9.98 17.74 22.74
C SER A 86 10.43 16.54 23.59
N TYR A 87 9.48 15.73 24.05
CA TYR A 87 9.71 14.52 24.84
C TYR A 87 9.69 13.23 24.00
N TYR A 88 9.75 13.33 22.67
CA TYR A 88 9.85 12.15 21.82
C TYR A 88 11.22 11.47 21.97
N ALA A 89 11.20 10.23 22.48
CA ALA A 89 12.42 9.45 22.71
C ALA A 89 12.77 8.60 21.47
N PHE A 90 13.86 8.95 20.78
CA PHE A 90 14.36 8.20 19.61
C PHE A 90 14.97 6.84 19.97
N GLU A 91 15.41 6.65 21.21
CA GLU A 91 16.09 5.42 21.66
C GLU A 91 15.13 4.24 21.91
N SER A 92 13.83 4.52 21.99
CA SER A 92 12.80 3.51 22.27
C SER A 92 11.89 3.30 21.07
N ARG A 93 11.41 2.06 20.88
CA ARG A 93 10.40 1.78 19.86
C ARG A 93 9.15 2.61 20.16
N SER A 94 8.86 3.56 19.29
CA SER A 94 7.66 4.39 19.39
C SER A 94 6.41 3.55 19.13
N LYS A 95 5.53 3.50 20.14
CA LYS A 95 4.16 2.97 20.01
C LYS A 95 3.22 3.92 19.26
N SER A 96 3.59 5.19 19.14
CA SER A 96 2.77 6.22 18.49
C SER A 96 3.01 6.34 16.97
N GLY A 97 4.13 5.80 16.47
CA GLY A 97 4.39 5.68 15.04
C GLY A 97 3.40 4.75 14.34
N ILE A 98 3.31 4.84 13.01
CA ILE A 98 2.48 3.95 12.20
C ILE A 98 3.05 2.53 12.27
N GLN A 99 2.22 1.56 12.62
CA GLN A 99 2.57 0.16 12.78
C GLN A 99 1.96 -0.68 11.66
N TRP A 100 2.71 -1.68 11.19
CA TRP A 100 2.14 -2.65 10.26
C TRP A 100 0.95 -3.38 10.87
N SER A 101 1.14 -4.01 12.03
CA SER A 101 0.05 -4.58 12.83
C SER A 101 -0.66 -3.49 13.61
N GLY A 102 -1.99 -3.42 13.52
CA GLY A 102 -2.83 -2.40 14.13
C GLY A 102 -3.30 -1.33 13.13
N ASP A 103 -2.37 -0.66 12.43
CA ASP A 103 -2.75 0.43 11.51
C ASP A 103 -2.91 -0.03 10.06
N ILE A 104 -2.08 -0.97 9.58
CA ILE A 104 -2.18 -1.47 8.21
C ILE A 104 -2.98 -2.77 8.16
N VAL A 105 -2.66 -3.74 9.01
CA VAL A 105 -3.37 -5.01 9.11
C VAL A 105 -3.98 -5.17 10.49
N SER A 106 -5.18 -5.78 10.54
CA SER A 106 -5.81 -6.08 11.83
C SER A 106 -4.99 -7.13 12.58
N PRO A 107 -4.63 -6.91 13.85
CA PRO A 107 -3.98 -7.92 14.68
C PRO A 107 -4.93 -9.08 14.98
N ASP A 108 -6.24 -8.78 15.07
CA ASP A 108 -7.26 -9.72 15.47
C ASP A 108 -7.97 -10.30 14.24
N LYS A 109 -8.29 -11.60 14.32
CA LYS A 109 -9.19 -12.24 13.36
C LYS A 109 -10.62 -11.71 13.58
N PRO A 110 -11.39 -11.49 12.50
CA PRO A 110 -12.79 -11.10 12.66
C PRO A 110 -13.54 -12.15 13.47
N THR A 111 -14.33 -11.70 14.43
CA THR A 111 -15.28 -12.57 15.14
C THR A 111 -16.38 -13.00 14.18
N SER A 112 -17.04 -14.13 14.44
CA SER A 112 -18.19 -14.59 13.64
C SER A 112 -19.38 -13.61 13.65
N GLN A 113 -19.39 -12.68 14.62
CA GLN A 113 -20.41 -11.64 14.75
C GLN A 113 -19.73 -10.26 14.77
N MET A 114 -19.10 -9.88 13.67
CA MET A 114 -18.31 -8.64 13.55
C MET A 114 -19.11 -7.36 13.89
N TRP A 115 -20.43 -7.38 13.68
CA TRP A 115 -21.36 -6.27 13.91
C TRP A 115 -22.31 -6.45 15.10
N ALA A 116 -21.99 -7.37 16.03
CA ALA A 116 -22.78 -7.49 17.25
C ALA A 116 -22.72 -6.20 18.11
N ILE A 117 -23.75 -5.96 18.91
CA ILE A 117 -23.88 -4.72 19.71
C ILE A 117 -22.67 -4.46 20.62
N ASN A 118 -22.00 -5.52 21.06
CA ASN A 118 -20.83 -5.48 21.93
C ASN A 118 -19.48 -5.43 21.19
N THR A 119 -19.44 -5.37 19.85
CA THR A 119 -18.18 -5.33 19.09
C THR A 119 -17.79 -3.95 18.60
N ARG A 120 -18.55 -2.89 18.96
CA ARG A 120 -18.26 -1.51 18.54
C ARG A 120 -16.84 -1.06 18.91
N GLU A 121 -16.37 -1.40 20.10
CA GLU A 121 -15.02 -1.05 20.57
C GLU A 121 -13.91 -1.90 19.92
N ASN A 122 -14.28 -3.06 19.35
CA ASN A 122 -13.37 -3.96 18.63
C ASN A 122 -13.20 -3.59 17.16
N GLY A 123 -14.00 -2.65 16.63
CA GLY A 123 -13.96 -2.20 15.25
C GLY A 123 -12.59 -1.63 14.90
N CYS A 124 -11.75 -2.45 14.27
CA CYS A 124 -10.40 -2.04 13.92
C CYS A 124 -10.39 -1.22 12.63
N ARG A 125 -9.88 0.01 12.70
CA ARG A 125 -9.71 0.92 11.56
C ARG A 125 -8.40 0.67 10.78
N SER A 126 -7.83 -0.54 10.88
CA SER A 126 -6.68 -0.88 10.06
C SER A 126 -7.03 -0.75 8.57
N LEU A 127 -6.06 -0.30 7.76
CA LEU A 127 -6.24 -0.11 6.33
C LEU A 127 -6.79 -1.37 5.64
N PHE A 128 -6.30 -2.55 6.00
CA PHE A 128 -6.74 -3.85 5.47
C PHE A 128 -7.45 -4.70 6.54
N GLY A 129 -8.06 -4.04 7.53
CA GLY A 129 -8.87 -4.71 8.56
C GLY A 129 -10.21 -5.22 8.00
N PRO A 130 -10.86 -6.18 8.68
CA PRO A 130 -12.10 -6.78 8.17
C PRO A 130 -13.29 -5.80 8.16
N TRP A 131 -13.40 -4.91 9.16
CA TRP A 131 -14.41 -3.83 9.14
C TRP A 131 -14.19 -2.84 7.99
N THR A 132 -12.94 -2.41 7.78
CA THR A 132 -12.56 -1.56 6.65
C THR A 132 -12.84 -2.26 5.32
N ASN A 133 -12.60 -3.57 5.23
CA ASN A 133 -12.89 -4.34 4.03
C ASN A 133 -14.38 -4.28 3.65
N GLU A 134 -15.26 -4.57 4.61
CA GLU A 134 -16.71 -4.58 4.36
C GLU A 134 -17.27 -3.18 4.08
N VAL A 135 -16.85 -2.17 4.85
CA VAL A 135 -17.43 -0.82 4.75
C VAL A 135 -16.81 0.01 3.63
N ILE A 136 -15.52 -0.20 3.34
CA ILE A 136 -14.75 0.71 2.48
C ILE A 136 -14.31 0.01 1.20
N TRP A 137 -13.65 -1.14 1.26
CA TRP A 137 -13.03 -1.75 0.08
C TRP A 137 -14.02 -2.45 -0.84
N ILE A 138 -14.96 -3.24 -0.30
CA ILE A 138 -15.98 -3.93 -1.11
C ILE A 138 -16.84 -2.92 -1.89
N PRO A 139 -17.44 -1.89 -1.27
CA PRO A 139 -18.22 -0.89 -2.00
C PRO A 139 -17.39 -0.09 -3.02
N ALA A 140 -16.10 0.13 -2.74
CA ALA A 140 -15.20 0.79 -3.70
C ALA A 140 -14.90 -0.09 -4.92
N PHE A 141 -14.80 -1.41 -4.71
CA PHE A 141 -14.62 -2.36 -5.79
C PHE A 141 -15.85 -2.45 -6.69
N GLU A 142 -17.05 -2.48 -6.12
CA GLU A 142 -18.30 -2.45 -6.89
C GLU A 142 -18.39 -1.19 -7.77
N ARG A 143 -18.09 -0.02 -7.19
CA ARG A 143 -18.06 1.25 -7.94
C ARG A 143 -16.99 1.30 -9.03
N LEU A 144 -15.85 0.62 -8.82
CA LEU A 144 -14.86 0.45 -9.88
C LEU A 144 -15.42 -0.41 -11.02
N GLY A 145 -16.12 -1.50 -10.70
CA GLY A 145 -16.78 -2.36 -11.68
C GLY A 145 -17.76 -1.58 -12.57
N ASP A 146 -18.62 -0.77 -11.95
CA ASP A 146 -19.55 0.11 -12.67
C ASP A 146 -18.82 1.11 -13.57
N ALA A 147 -17.73 1.72 -13.08
CA ALA A 147 -16.96 2.67 -13.87
C ALA A 147 -16.24 2.02 -15.06
N VAL A 148 -15.71 0.80 -14.88
CA VAL A 148 -15.07 0.03 -15.96
C VAL A 148 -16.10 -0.37 -17.02
N ALA A 149 -17.27 -0.84 -16.62
CA ALA A 149 -18.35 -1.21 -17.55
C ALA A 149 -18.83 -0.05 -18.44
N ASN A 150 -18.73 1.19 -17.93
CA ASN A 150 -19.13 2.41 -18.63
C ASN A 150 -17.97 3.11 -19.37
N SER A 151 -16.75 2.60 -19.29
CA SER A 151 -15.56 3.24 -19.88
C SER A 151 -15.20 2.62 -21.22
N THR A 152 -14.79 3.47 -22.17
CA THR A 152 -14.38 3.04 -23.53
C THR A 152 -12.91 2.63 -23.62
N VAL A 153 -12.08 2.96 -22.61
CA VAL A 153 -10.62 2.71 -22.64
C VAL A 153 -10.17 2.11 -21.32
N VAL A 154 -10.23 0.77 -21.23
CA VAL A 154 -9.77 0.01 -20.08
C VAL A 154 -8.79 -1.06 -20.56
N HIS A 155 -7.58 -1.11 -20.00
CA HIS A 155 -6.63 -2.16 -20.34
C HIS A 155 -7.10 -3.51 -19.78
N ALA A 156 -6.75 -4.60 -20.48
CA ALA A 156 -7.16 -5.96 -20.13
C ALA A 156 -7.00 -6.27 -18.63
N TRP A 157 -5.90 -5.89 -18.00
CA TRP A 157 -5.66 -6.18 -16.59
C TRP A 157 -6.64 -5.47 -15.63
N VAL A 158 -7.13 -4.28 -15.97
CA VAL A 158 -8.16 -3.56 -15.18
C VAL A 158 -9.54 -4.14 -15.47
N SER A 159 -9.78 -4.67 -16.67
CA SER A 159 -11.01 -5.41 -16.98
C SER A 159 -11.04 -6.76 -16.24
N ASP A 160 -9.93 -7.48 -16.21
CA ASP A 160 -9.77 -8.73 -15.45
C ASP A 160 -9.96 -8.49 -13.96
N LEU A 161 -9.53 -7.32 -13.47
CA LEU A 161 -9.73 -6.87 -12.10
C LEU A 161 -11.22 -6.77 -11.77
N SER A 162 -12.03 -6.10 -12.59
CA SER A 162 -13.46 -5.88 -12.33
C SER A 162 -14.31 -7.14 -12.43
N ASN A 163 -13.82 -8.20 -13.08
CA ASN A 163 -14.56 -9.46 -13.24
C ASN A 163 -14.43 -10.42 -12.03
N LYS A 164 -13.62 -10.07 -11.03
CA LYS A 164 -13.44 -10.90 -9.83
C LYS A 164 -14.54 -10.65 -8.79
N GLN A 165 -14.78 -11.63 -7.92
CA GLN A 165 -15.66 -11.45 -6.76
C GLN A 165 -15.02 -10.50 -5.73
N PRO A 166 -15.74 -9.45 -5.25
CA PRO A 166 -15.17 -8.42 -4.39
C PRO A 166 -14.48 -8.96 -3.13
N GLU A 167 -15.14 -9.90 -2.43
CA GLU A 167 -14.67 -10.47 -1.16
C GLU A 167 -13.39 -11.27 -1.37
N GLY A 168 -13.41 -12.17 -2.36
CA GLY A 168 -12.26 -13.02 -2.69
C GLY A 168 -11.07 -12.18 -3.17
N PHE A 169 -11.35 -11.14 -3.95
CA PHE A 169 -10.31 -10.29 -4.51
C PHE A 169 -9.59 -9.44 -3.45
N CYS A 170 -10.33 -8.75 -2.59
CA CYS A 170 -9.72 -7.92 -1.55
C CYS A 170 -8.91 -8.79 -0.56
N ALA A 171 -9.41 -9.98 -0.24
CA ALA A 171 -8.69 -10.95 0.59
C ALA A 171 -7.40 -11.45 -0.08
N GLU A 172 -7.43 -11.75 -1.37
CA GLU A 172 -6.27 -12.16 -2.18
C GLU A 172 -5.18 -11.07 -2.17
N LEU A 173 -5.56 -9.82 -2.47
CA LEU A 173 -4.63 -8.70 -2.48
C LEU A 173 -3.97 -8.48 -1.12
N ARG A 174 -4.76 -8.50 -0.05
CA ARG A 174 -4.27 -8.34 1.33
C ARG A 174 -3.28 -9.44 1.69
N SER A 175 -3.65 -10.70 1.48
CA SER A 175 -2.80 -11.86 1.76
C SER A 175 -1.47 -11.77 1.00
N SER A 176 -1.52 -11.34 -0.26
CA SER A 176 -0.32 -11.13 -1.09
C SER A 176 0.60 -10.05 -0.52
N LEU A 177 0.07 -8.89 -0.11
CA LEU A 177 0.87 -7.82 0.50
C LEU A 177 1.45 -8.22 1.87
N GLU A 178 0.68 -8.94 2.70
CA GLU A 178 1.16 -9.49 3.98
C GLU A 178 2.31 -10.49 3.77
N GLY A 179 2.18 -11.38 2.77
CA GLY A 179 3.24 -12.32 2.39
C GLY A 179 4.51 -11.62 1.93
N LEU A 180 4.40 -10.59 1.09
CA LEU A 180 5.54 -9.79 0.63
C LEU A 180 6.20 -9.02 1.79
N PHE A 181 5.41 -8.41 2.67
CA PHE A 181 5.93 -7.74 3.87
C PHE A 181 6.72 -8.70 4.77
N SER A 182 6.18 -9.90 5.01
CA SER A 182 6.85 -10.95 5.79
C SER A 182 8.14 -11.41 5.11
N LYS A 183 8.10 -11.67 3.80
CA LYS A 183 9.26 -12.06 2.99
C LYS A 183 10.38 -11.03 3.13
N PHE A 184 10.11 -9.75 2.86
CA PHE A 184 11.12 -8.70 2.96
C PHE A 184 11.64 -8.50 4.38
N SER A 185 10.78 -8.63 5.39
CA SER A 185 11.18 -8.50 6.79
C SER A 185 12.25 -9.52 7.19
N LYS A 186 12.14 -10.77 6.69
CA LYS A 186 13.15 -11.82 6.89
C LYS A 186 14.49 -11.49 6.26
N GLY A 187 14.48 -10.77 5.13
CA GLY A 187 15.70 -10.28 4.47
C GLY A 187 16.35 -9.08 5.18
N VAL A 188 15.63 -8.42 6.09
CA VAL A 188 16.13 -7.27 6.88
C VAL A 188 16.62 -7.71 8.26
N HIS A 189 15.95 -8.64 8.93
CA HIS A 189 16.17 -8.94 10.36
C HIS A 189 17.18 -10.06 10.65
N SER A 190 18.03 -10.45 9.70
CA SER A 190 18.97 -11.59 9.85
C SER A 190 18.30 -12.88 10.37
N GLU A 191 17.00 -13.05 10.11
CA GLU A 191 16.23 -14.23 10.53
C GLU A 191 16.42 -15.41 9.55
N LEU A 192 16.72 -15.10 8.29
CA LEU A 192 16.93 -16.10 7.25
C LEU A 192 18.41 -16.53 7.22
N LEU A 193 18.73 -17.54 8.03
CA LEU A 193 20.10 -18.07 8.16
C LEU A 193 20.47 -19.08 7.05
N ALA A 194 19.51 -19.52 6.23
CA ALA A 194 19.71 -20.47 5.15
C ALA A 194 19.11 -19.96 3.85
N ASN A 195 19.76 -20.27 2.72
CA ASN A 195 19.27 -19.99 1.36
C ASN A 195 18.96 -18.51 1.04
N GLN A 196 19.56 -17.55 1.75
CA GLN A 196 19.35 -16.12 1.52
C GLN A 196 19.61 -15.71 0.07
N HIS A 197 20.67 -16.26 -0.54
CA HIS A 197 21.03 -16.00 -1.94
C HIS A 197 20.03 -16.54 -2.95
N ALA A 198 19.28 -17.59 -2.63
CA ALA A 198 18.26 -18.15 -3.51
C ALA A 198 16.90 -17.46 -3.33
N VAL A 199 16.57 -17.05 -2.10
CA VAL A 199 15.29 -16.37 -1.80
C VAL A 199 15.28 -14.92 -2.29
N PHE A 200 16.45 -14.27 -2.27
CA PHE A 200 16.62 -12.86 -2.63
C PHE A 200 17.59 -12.67 -3.80
N ASP A 201 17.72 -13.62 -4.71
CA ASP A 201 18.41 -13.34 -5.97
C ASP A 201 17.75 -12.18 -6.74
N SER A 202 18.47 -11.60 -7.69
CA SER A 202 18.00 -10.42 -8.42
C SER A 202 16.66 -10.67 -9.13
N VAL A 203 16.43 -11.88 -9.65
CA VAL A 203 15.21 -12.25 -10.37
C VAL A 203 14.02 -12.31 -9.40
N SER A 204 14.22 -12.92 -8.23
CA SER A 204 13.22 -13.02 -7.18
C SER A 204 12.85 -11.64 -6.64
N ILE A 205 13.85 -10.79 -6.39
CA ILE A 205 13.63 -9.41 -5.93
C ILE A 205 12.88 -8.59 -6.97
N GLU A 206 13.23 -8.70 -8.25
CA GLU A 206 12.51 -8.02 -9.34
C GLU A 206 11.05 -8.48 -9.42
N SER A 207 10.82 -9.79 -9.37
CA SER A 207 9.47 -10.38 -9.35
C SER A 207 8.66 -9.92 -8.13
N ASP A 208 9.29 -9.84 -6.95
CA ASP A 208 8.64 -9.34 -5.74
C ASP A 208 8.28 -7.86 -5.87
N PHE A 209 9.19 -7.01 -6.37
CA PHE A 209 8.92 -5.59 -6.60
C PHE A 209 7.77 -5.38 -7.58
N HIS A 210 7.75 -6.18 -8.64
CA HIS A 210 6.66 -6.17 -9.61
C HIS A 210 5.33 -6.52 -8.93
N SER A 211 5.32 -7.60 -8.14
CA SER A 211 4.15 -8.04 -7.39
C SER A 211 3.66 -6.94 -6.43
N VAL A 212 4.58 -6.30 -5.69
CA VAL A 212 4.27 -5.15 -4.83
C VAL A 212 3.61 -4.03 -5.62
N ALA A 213 4.23 -3.59 -6.73
CA ALA A 213 3.73 -2.50 -7.54
C ALA A 213 2.32 -2.81 -8.09
N GLN A 214 2.10 -4.04 -8.54
CA GLN A 214 0.80 -4.49 -9.03
C GLN A 214 -0.27 -4.43 -7.94
N ARG A 215 -0.02 -5.06 -6.79
CA ARG A 215 -0.99 -5.14 -5.68
C ARG A 215 -1.28 -3.76 -5.09
N LEU A 216 -0.27 -2.92 -4.92
CA LEU A 216 -0.45 -1.53 -4.45
C LEU A 216 -1.22 -0.68 -5.44
N THR A 217 -1.05 -0.88 -6.76
CA THR A 217 -1.84 -0.15 -7.76
C THR A 217 -3.30 -0.53 -7.67
N CYS A 218 -3.64 -1.80 -7.43
CA CYS A 218 -5.03 -2.21 -7.25
C CYS A 218 -5.68 -1.48 -6.08
N PHE A 219 -5.06 -1.50 -4.89
CA PHE A 219 -5.60 -0.76 -3.74
C PHE A 219 -5.61 0.76 -3.95
N ALA A 220 -4.57 1.30 -4.58
CA ALA A 220 -4.52 2.72 -4.89
C ALA A 220 -5.62 3.12 -5.88
N LEU A 221 -5.90 2.31 -6.89
CA LEU A 221 -7.01 2.53 -7.81
C LEU A 221 -8.34 2.48 -7.06
N LEU A 222 -8.60 1.41 -6.30
CA LEU A 222 -9.82 1.25 -5.50
C LEU A 222 -10.06 2.45 -4.56
N SER A 223 -9.00 3.01 -3.97
CA SER A 223 -9.11 4.16 -3.06
C SER A 223 -9.75 5.39 -3.71
N HIS A 224 -9.68 5.54 -5.04
CA HIS A 224 -10.32 6.67 -5.74
C HIS A 224 -11.82 6.45 -5.95
N PHE A 225 -12.30 5.22 -5.84
CA PHE A 225 -13.71 4.83 -5.94
C PHE A 225 -14.38 4.71 -4.56
N SER A 226 -13.77 5.25 -3.51
CA SER A 226 -14.33 5.27 -2.16
C SER A 226 -14.46 6.68 -1.62
N ASP A 227 -15.63 7.08 -1.12
CA ASP A 227 -15.81 8.43 -0.55
C ASP A 227 -15.08 8.64 0.78
N HIS A 228 -14.55 7.57 1.39
CA HIS A 228 -13.80 7.60 2.64
C HIS A 228 -12.34 8.04 2.46
N PHE A 229 -11.82 8.07 1.23
CA PHE A 229 -10.47 8.52 0.96
C PHE A 229 -10.45 9.98 0.56
N LEU A 230 -9.56 10.76 1.17
CA LEU A 230 -9.26 12.13 0.75
C LEU A 230 -8.39 12.17 -0.51
N TYR A 231 -8.37 13.34 -1.18
CA TYR A 231 -7.56 13.63 -2.37
C TYR A 231 -7.78 12.64 -3.51
N ARG A 232 -9.03 12.29 -3.79
CA ARG A 232 -9.33 11.36 -4.89
C ARG A 232 -9.09 12.04 -6.24
N LEU A 233 -8.61 11.24 -7.17
CA LEU A 233 -8.65 11.56 -8.59
C LEU A 233 -10.07 11.30 -9.10
N SER A 234 -10.44 11.94 -10.21
CA SER A 234 -11.64 11.51 -10.96
C SER A 234 -11.45 10.07 -11.46
N ALA A 235 -12.55 9.35 -11.66
CA ALA A 235 -12.53 7.97 -12.13
C ALA A 235 -11.68 7.82 -13.41
N ASP A 236 -11.90 8.67 -14.41
CA ASP A 236 -11.15 8.64 -15.67
C ASP A 236 -9.65 8.85 -15.47
N LYS A 237 -9.26 9.78 -14.60
CA LYS A 237 -7.85 10.10 -14.31
C LYS A 237 -7.19 8.97 -13.51
N ALA A 238 -7.91 8.34 -12.59
CA ALA A 238 -7.44 7.19 -11.83
C ALA A 238 -7.22 5.99 -12.77
N LEU A 239 -8.17 5.72 -13.65
CA LEU A 239 -8.10 4.65 -14.66
C LEU A 239 -6.96 4.89 -15.66
N ASP A 240 -6.81 6.10 -16.21
CA ASP A 240 -5.69 6.46 -17.11
C ASP A 240 -4.33 6.24 -16.44
N ILE A 241 -4.16 6.70 -15.21
CA ILE A 241 -2.89 6.50 -14.48
C ILE A 241 -2.66 5.00 -14.22
N ALA A 242 -3.67 4.25 -13.79
CA ALA A 242 -3.55 2.81 -13.59
C ALA A 242 -3.17 2.09 -14.88
N ASN A 243 -3.84 2.41 -16.00
CA ASN A 243 -3.55 1.86 -17.32
C ASN A 243 -2.07 2.08 -17.72
N ARG A 244 -1.55 3.29 -17.52
CA ARG A 244 -0.13 3.61 -17.79
C ARG A 244 0.84 2.83 -16.89
N ILE A 245 0.48 2.61 -15.63
CA ILE A 245 1.29 1.77 -14.74
C ILE A 245 1.25 0.32 -15.24
N GLY A 246 0.08 -0.21 -15.59
CA GLY A 246 -0.04 -1.58 -16.08
C GLY A 246 0.65 -1.83 -17.42
N SER A 247 0.78 -0.82 -18.29
CA SER A 247 1.61 -0.95 -19.49
C SER A 247 3.11 -1.07 -19.20
N PHE A 248 3.56 -0.62 -18.03
CA PHE A 248 4.95 -0.76 -17.59
C PHE A 248 5.24 -2.16 -17.00
N TRP A 249 4.19 -2.95 -16.74
CA TRP A 249 4.30 -4.32 -16.23
C TRP A 249 4.35 -5.38 -17.32
N LYS A 250 4.11 -5.00 -18.58
CA LYS A 250 4.26 -5.89 -19.74
C LYS A 250 5.66 -5.79 -20.29
#